data_AF-A0A4Y8HZ61-F1
#
_entry.id   AF-A0A4Y8HZ61-F1
#
_cell.length_a   1.000
_cell.length_b   1.000
_cell.length_c   1.000
_cell.angle_alpha   90.00
_cell.angle_beta   90.00
_cell.angle_gamma   90.00
#
_symmetry.space_group_name_H-M   'P 1'
#
loop_
_entity.id
_entity.type
_entity.pdbx_description
1 polymer ?
#
loop_
_entity_poly.entity_id
_entity_poly.type
_entity_poly.pdbx_seq_one_letter_code
_entity_poly.pdbx_strand_id
1 'polypeptide(L)'
;SLNDTIVIYDRIRENIKAMRRENYEKIINTSINNSLARTVVTSLTTFMVVFILYIIGGEVISGFSFAMMLGVIVGTYSSIFIASPVLIEWHEWAIAKKSAELAASSTR
;
A
#
# COMPACT_ATOMS: atom_id res chain seq x y z
N SER A 1 19.19 20.80 4.00
CA SER A 1 18.53 19.66 3.33
C SER A 1 18.96 19.44 1.88
N LEU A 2 19.93 20.21 1.35
CA LEU A 2 20.43 20.05 -0.02
C LEU A 2 21.13 18.69 -0.25
N ASN A 3 21.74 18.14 0.80
CA ASN A 3 22.39 16.82 0.78
C ASN A 3 21.39 15.66 0.59
N ASP A 4 20.23 15.72 1.23
CA ASP A 4 19.21 14.67 1.12
C ASP A 4 18.60 14.63 -0.28
N THR A 5 18.49 15.80 -0.93
CA THR A 5 18.02 15.92 -2.31
C THR A 5 18.99 15.25 -3.28
N ILE A 6 20.31 15.44 -3.11
CA ILE A 6 21.33 14.86 -3.99
C ILE A 6 21.35 13.32 -3.86
N VAL A 7 21.31 12.80 -2.63
CA VAL A 7 21.31 11.34 -2.39
C VAL A 7 20.05 10.66 -2.94
N ILE A 8 18.90 11.34 -2.86
CA ILE A 8 17.64 10.85 -3.41
C ILE A 8 17.67 10.82 -4.94
N TYR A 9 18.14 11.88 -5.60
CA TYR A 9 18.23 11.91 -7.06
C TYR A 9 19.24 10.89 -7.61
N ASP A 10 20.32 10.62 -6.88
CA ASP A 10 21.33 9.64 -7.30
C ASP A 10 20.80 8.20 -7.20
N ARG A 11 20.08 7.89 -6.10
CA ARG A 11 19.39 6.61 -5.92
C ARG A 11 18.28 6.37 -6.94
N ILE A 12 17.57 7.41 -7.36
CA ILE A 12 16.58 7.31 -8.44
C ILE A 12 17.28 6.90 -9.75
N ARG A 13 18.45 7.47 -10.03
CA ARG A 13 19.21 7.21 -11.26
C ARG A 13 19.82 5.80 -11.30
N GLU A 14 20.29 5.29 -10.17
CA GLU A 14 20.78 3.92 -10.05
C GLU A 14 19.66 2.87 -10.20
N ASN A 15 18.51 3.07 -9.55
CA ASN A 15 17.42 2.11 -9.58
C ASN A 15 16.76 1.97 -10.96
N ILE A 16 16.70 3.05 -11.75
CA ILE A 16 16.21 3.03 -13.13
C ILE A 16 17.04 2.09 -14.03
N LYS A 17 18.32 1.87 -13.69
CA LYS A 17 19.24 1.02 -14.46
C LYS A 17 19.13 -0.46 -14.10
N ALA A 18 18.55 -0.81 -12.94
CA ALA A 18 18.64 -2.15 -12.35
C ALA A 18 17.46 -3.11 -12.68
N MET A 19 16.25 -2.61 -12.93
CA MET A 19 15.04 -3.45 -12.93
C MET A 19 14.40 -3.67 -14.32
N ARG A 20 15.14 -4.25 -15.27
CA ARG A 20 14.71 -4.35 -16.68
C ARG A 20 14.12 -5.71 -17.11
N ARG A 21 14.00 -6.75 -16.26
CA ARG A 21 13.89 -8.15 -16.77
C ARG A 21 13.04 -9.18 -16.01
N GLU A 22 11.95 -8.80 -15.34
CA GLU A 22 10.98 -9.81 -14.87
C GLU A 22 9.52 -9.41 -15.10
N ASN A 23 8.65 -10.43 -15.18
CA ASN A 23 7.26 -10.35 -15.63
C ASN A 23 6.46 -9.42 -14.69
N TYR A 24 6.25 -8.16 -15.11
CA TYR A 24 5.73 -7.07 -14.27
C TYR A 24 4.44 -7.44 -13.52
N GLU A 25 3.54 -8.21 -14.15
CA GLU A 25 2.30 -8.67 -13.51
C GLU A 25 2.55 -9.62 -12.31
N LYS A 26 3.55 -10.52 -12.41
CA LYS A 26 3.86 -11.48 -11.34
C LYS A 26 4.51 -10.79 -10.14
N ILE A 27 5.34 -9.79 -10.39
CA ILE A 27 5.94 -8.95 -9.35
C ILE A 27 4.85 -8.15 -8.64
N ILE A 28 3.97 -7.47 -9.40
CA ILE A 28 2.90 -6.65 -8.85
C ILE A 28 1.93 -7.51 -8.01
N ASN A 29 1.47 -8.65 -8.52
CA ASN A 29 0.55 -9.52 -7.79
C ASN A 29 1.18 -10.06 -6.48
N THR A 30 2.46 -10.46 -6.53
CA THR A 30 3.18 -10.90 -5.33
C THR A 30 3.38 -9.76 -4.33
N SER A 31 3.70 -8.56 -4.79
CA SER A 31 3.86 -7.36 -3.95
C SER A 31 2.55 -6.91 -3.30
N ILE A 32 1.42 -7.01 -4.02
CA ILE A 32 0.09 -6.73 -3.48
C ILE A 32 -0.24 -7.73 -2.38
N ASN A 33 -0.10 -9.03 -2.64
CA ASN A 33 -0.45 -10.06 -1.67
C ASN A 33 0.44 -9.97 -0.40
N ASN A 34 1.73 -9.67 -0.57
CA ASN A 34 2.65 -9.53 0.57
C ASN A 34 2.35 -8.26 1.41
N SER A 35 2.02 -7.14 0.74
CA SER A 35 1.63 -5.91 1.43
C SER A 35 0.30 -6.07 2.15
N LEU A 36 -0.68 -6.72 1.51
CA LEU A 36 -2.01 -6.95 2.08
C LEU A 36 -1.95 -7.89 3.28
N ALA A 37 -1.21 -9.00 3.19
CA ALA A 37 -0.98 -9.91 4.32
C ALA A 37 -0.37 -9.17 5.52
N ARG A 38 0.62 -8.29 5.28
CA ARG A 38 1.23 -7.47 6.34
C ARG A 38 0.22 -6.51 6.95
N THR A 39 -0.54 -5.79 6.14
CA THR A 39 -1.53 -4.80 6.63
C THR A 39 -2.64 -5.46 7.44
N VAL A 40 -3.11 -6.64 7.04
CA VAL A 40 -4.12 -7.42 7.78
C VAL A 40 -3.56 -7.87 9.13
N VAL A 41 -2.33 -8.39 9.18
CA VAL A 41 -1.71 -8.83 10.44
C VAL A 41 -1.46 -7.65 11.38
N THR A 42 -0.97 -6.51 10.88
CA THR A 42 -0.71 -5.32 11.70
C THR A 42 -1.98 -4.66 12.20
N SER A 43 -3.03 -4.60 11.38
CA SER A 43 -4.33 -4.04 11.79
C SER A 43 -5.02 -4.91 12.84
N LEU A 44 -5.00 -6.24 12.68
CA LEU A 44 -5.58 -7.18 13.64
C LEU A 44 -4.86 -7.14 14.99
N THR A 45 -3.53 -7.12 14.99
CA THR A 45 -2.73 -7.01 16.22
C THR A 45 -2.95 -5.67 16.91
N THR A 46 -3.01 -4.56 16.15
CA THR A 46 -3.36 -3.25 16.71
C THR A 46 -4.75 -3.28 17.33
N PHE A 47 -5.76 -3.80 16.61
CA PHE A 47 -7.13 -3.92 17.10
C PHE A 47 -7.20 -4.70 18.42
N MET A 48 -6.51 -5.83 18.52
CA MET A 48 -6.43 -6.62 19.75
C MET A 48 -5.84 -5.82 20.91
N VAL A 49 -4.76 -5.06 20.69
CA VAL A 49 -4.17 -4.21 21.72
C VAL A 49 -5.14 -3.12 22.17
N VAL A 50 -5.80 -2.41 21.24
CA VAL A 50 -6.74 -1.34 21.61
C VAL A 50 -7.99 -1.90 22.29
N PHE A 51 -8.43 -3.10 21.91
CA PHE A 51 -9.56 -3.78 22.51
C PHE A 51 -9.29 -4.15 23.98
N ILE A 52 -8.10 -4.71 24.27
CA ILE A 52 -7.67 -4.98 25.64
C ILE A 52 -7.54 -3.67 26.43
N LEU A 53 -6.98 -2.62 25.82
CA LEU A 53 -6.84 -1.30 26.43
C LEU A 53 -8.20 -0.67 26.76
N TYR A 54 -9.22 -0.91 25.93
CA TYR A 54 -10.58 -0.44 26.18
C TYR A 54 -11.22 -1.14 27.39
N ILE A 55 -11.01 -2.47 27.53
CA ILE A 55 -11.57 -3.25 28.64
C ILE A 55 -10.83 -3.00 29.97
N ILE A 56 -9.50 -2.95 29.93
CA ILE A 56 -8.65 -2.97 31.15
C ILE A 56 -8.06 -1.59 31.48
N GLY A 57 -8.08 -0.64 30.54
CA GLY A 57 -7.37 0.64 30.68
C GLY A 57 -7.96 1.64 31.70
N GLY A 58 -9.19 1.42 32.17
CA GLY A 58 -9.87 2.35 33.09
C GLY A 58 -10.45 3.60 32.42
N GLU A 59 -11.12 4.45 33.20
CA GLU A 59 -11.92 5.58 32.68
C GLU A 59 -11.11 6.64 31.92
N VAL A 60 -9.86 6.89 32.33
CA VAL A 60 -9.05 7.97 31.77
C VAL A 60 -8.70 7.72 30.29
N ILE A 61 -8.40 6.48 29.92
CA ILE A 61 -8.01 6.11 28.55
C ILE A 61 -9.12 5.45 27.75
N SER A 62 -10.23 5.05 28.36
CA SER A 62 -11.42 4.49 27.70
C SER A 62 -11.84 5.28 26.45
N GLY A 63 -12.00 6.60 26.56
CA GLY A 63 -12.41 7.44 25.44
C GLY A 63 -11.39 7.48 24.29
N PHE A 64 -10.10 7.46 24.62
CA PHE A 64 -9.01 7.39 23.65
C PHE A 64 -8.97 6.02 22.96
N SER A 65 -9.05 4.94 23.74
CA SER A 65 -9.11 3.56 23.25
C SER A 65 -10.29 3.35 22.31
N PHE A 66 -11.46 3.92 22.64
CA PHE A 66 -12.65 3.85 21.79
C PHE A 66 -12.46 4.57 20.45
N ALA A 67 -11.90 5.78 20.46
CA ALA A 67 -11.59 6.53 19.24
C ALA A 67 -10.57 5.79 18.36
N MET A 68 -9.53 5.23 18.97
CA MET A 68 -8.53 4.40 18.28
C MET A 68 -9.13 3.12 17.71
N MET A 69 -10.04 2.45 18.44
CA MET A 69 -10.73 1.24 17.98
C MET A 69 -11.58 1.53 16.74
N LEU A 70 -12.35 2.62 16.75
CA LEU A 70 -13.10 3.08 15.57
C LEU A 70 -12.17 3.41 14.39
N GLY A 71 -11.07 4.12 14.65
CA GLY A 71 -10.08 4.46 13.62
C GLY A 71 -9.46 3.23 12.97
N VAL A 72 -9.11 2.22 13.77
CA VAL A 72 -8.56 0.95 13.25
C VAL A 72 -9.62 0.20 12.44
N ILE A 73 -10.87 0.11 12.89
CA ILE A 73 -11.94 -0.57 12.13
C ILE A 73 -12.16 0.12 10.77
N VAL A 74 -12.36 1.43 10.76
CA VAL A 74 -12.61 2.21 9.53
C VAL A 74 -11.39 2.18 8.61
N GLY A 75 -10.18 2.34 9.16
CA GLY A 75 -8.93 2.30 8.39
C GLY A 75 -8.65 0.93 7.78
N THR A 76 -8.95 -0.15 8.51
CA THR A 76 -8.77 -1.52 8.02
C THR A 76 -9.79 -1.86 6.94
N TYR A 77 -11.06 -1.49 7.14
CA TYR A 77 -12.09 -1.67 6.12
C TYR A 77 -11.77 -0.88 4.85
N SER A 78 -11.39 0.39 4.98
CA SER A 78 -10.99 1.24 3.85
C SER A 78 -9.78 0.66 3.10
N SER A 79 -8.75 0.21 3.81
CA SER A 79 -7.55 -0.33 3.17
C SER A 79 -7.79 -1.66 2.46
N ILE A 80 -8.66 -2.53 2.98
CA ILE A 80 -8.94 -3.85 2.37
C ILE A 80 -9.97 -3.73 1.24
N PHE A 81 -11.04 -2.95 1.44
CA PHE A 81 -12.17 -2.92 0.51
C PHE A 81 -12.15 -1.75 -0.48
N ILE A 82 -11.39 -0.68 -0.22
CA ILE A 82 -11.30 0.48 -1.12
C ILE A 82 -9.94 0.51 -1.80
N ALA A 83 -8.84 0.36 -1.06
CA ALA A 83 -7.51 0.46 -1.67
C ALA A 83 -7.21 -0.71 -2.63
N SER A 84 -7.64 -1.94 -2.33
CA SER A 84 -7.46 -3.10 -3.23
C SER A 84 -8.13 -2.95 -4.60
N PRO A 85 -9.44 -2.64 -4.72
CA PRO A 85 -10.07 -2.45 -6.02
C PRO A 85 -9.57 -1.20 -6.75
N VAL A 86 -9.30 -0.10 -6.05
CA VAL A 86 -8.73 1.12 -6.67
C VAL A 86 -7.35 0.83 -7.27
N LEU A 87 -6.51 0.03 -6.62
CA LEU A 87 -5.23 -0.41 -7.18
C LEU A 87 -5.37 -1.32 -8.39
N ILE A 88 -6.40 -2.18 -8.41
CA ILE A 88 -6.71 -3.02 -9.58
C ILE A 88 -7.15 -2.15 -10.75
N GLU A 89 -8.07 -1.21 -10.55
CA GLU A 89 -8.50 -0.26 -11.59
C GLU A 89 -7.33 0.57 -12.12
N TRP A 90 -6.45 1.01 -11.22
CA TRP A 90 -5.27 1.79 -11.63
C TRP A 90 -4.28 0.95 -12.43
N HIS A 91 -4.17 -0.35 -12.14
CA HIS A 91 -3.39 -1.29 -12.92
C HIS A 91 -3.99 -1.55 -14.30
N GLU A 92 -5.31 -1.75 -14.39
CA GLU A 92 -6.00 -1.92 -15.68
C GLU A 92 -5.83 -0.69 -16.58
N TRP A 93 -5.94 0.52 -16.01
CA TRP A 93 -5.67 1.77 -16.73
C TRP A 93 -4.22 1.88 -17.22
N ALA A 94 -3.26 1.49 -16.38
CA ALA A 94 -1.84 1.52 -16.74
C ALA A 94 -1.50 0.49 -17.83
N ILE A 95 -2.11 -0.70 -17.81
CA ILE A 95 -1.99 -1.70 -18.87
C ILE A 95 -2.60 -1.17 -20.18
N ALA A 96 -3.84 -0.68 -20.14
CA ALA A 96 -4.55 -0.19 -21.33
C ALA A 96 -3.75 0.90 -22.07
N LYS A 97 -3.11 1.81 -21.32
CA LYS A 97 -2.27 2.86 -21.90
C LYS A 97 -1.00 2.32 -22.57
N LYS A 98 -0.35 1.34 -21.94
CA LYS A 98 0.85 0.68 -22.48
C LYS A 98 0.54 -0.14 -23.73
N SER A 99 -0.60 -0.82 -23.76
CA SER A 99 -1.10 -1.57 -24.93
C SER A 99 -1.37 -0.66 -26.12
N ALA A 100 -1.96 0.52 -25.87
CA ALA A 100 -2.20 1.52 -26.91
C ALA A 100 -0.90 2.11 -27.48
N GLU A 101 0.10 2.37 -26.64
CA GLU A 101 1.43 2.84 -27.08
C GLU A 101 2.18 1.77 -27.90
N LEU A 102 2.11 0.50 -27.51
CA LEU A 102 2.69 -0.62 -28.26
C LEU A 102 2.04 -0.78 -29.65
N ALA A 103 0.71 -0.69 -29.73
CA ALA A 103 -0.03 -0.76 -31.00
C ALA A 103 0.32 0.42 -31.94
N ALA A 104 0.49 1.62 -31.39
CA ALA A 104 0.92 2.79 -32.15
C ALA A 104 2.37 2.69 -32.67
N SER A 105 3.24 1.97 -31.94
CA SER A 105 4.63 1.74 -32.35
C SER A 105 4.81 0.66 -33.42
N SER A 106 3.85 -0.28 -33.55
CA SER A 106 3.88 -1.38 -34.53
C SER A 106 3.37 -0.97 -35.93
N THR A 107 2.85 0.26 -36.07
CA THR A 107 2.31 0.79 -37.33
C THR A 107 3.30 1.73 -38.04
N ARG A 108 4.56 1.79 -37.58
CA ARG A 108 5.66 2.54 -38.21
C ARG A 108 6.80 1.63 -38.62
#